data_AF-A0A2D9LII9-F1
#
_entry.id   AF-A0A2D9LII9-F1
#
_cell.length_a   1.000
_cell.length_b   1.000
_cell.length_c   1.000
_cell.angle_alpha   90.00
_cell.angle_beta   90.00
_cell.angle_gamma   90.00
#
_symmetry.space_group_name_H-M   'P 1'
#
loop_
_entity.id
_entity.type
_entity.pdbx_description
1 polymer ?
#
loop_
_entity_poly.entity_id
_entity_poly.type
_entity_poly.pdbx_seq_one_letter_code
_entity_poly.pdbx_strand_id
1 'polypeptide(L)'
;NWDSPMQIKQVVPSRTDSFERIFHETQLPRALIDLRHSHHTDARDRLTPTRLERAIGVIYRPESEYYSHYFKASLAEQFDAYVWFDETIPITPLPSERPHGVPDTYPFGV
;
A
#
# COMPACT_ATOMS: atom_id res chain seq x y z
N ASN A 1 -15.38 9.65 -5.11
CA ASN A 1 -14.80 10.07 -6.40
C ASN A 1 -13.78 11.15 -6.13
N TRP A 2 -13.07 11.63 -7.16
CA TRP A 2 -12.34 12.89 -7.04
C TRP A 2 -13.30 14.00 -6.58
N ASP A 3 -12.77 14.96 -5.82
CA ASP A 3 -13.50 16.11 -5.25
C ASP A 3 -14.71 15.76 -4.37
N SER A 4 -14.88 14.49 -4.03
CA SER A 4 -15.89 14.06 -3.07
C SER A 4 -15.40 14.33 -1.64
N PRO A 5 -16.30 14.55 -0.66
CA PRO A 5 -15.92 14.67 0.73
C PRO A 5 -15.04 13.49 1.19
N MET A 6 -14.06 13.78 2.05
CA MET A 6 -13.20 12.77 2.67
C MET A 6 -14.07 11.73 3.40
N GLN A 7 -13.71 10.46 3.24
CA GLN A 7 -14.36 9.35 3.93
C GLN A 7 -13.31 8.42 4.53
N ILE A 8 -13.52 8.03 5.78
CA ILE A 8 -12.82 6.90 6.37
C ILE A 8 -13.47 5.62 5.83
N LYS A 9 -12.65 4.71 5.31
CA LYS A 9 -13.11 3.43 4.77
C LYS A 9 -12.35 2.29 5.41
N GLN A 10 -13.07 1.22 5.73
CA GLN A 10 -12.48 -0.04 6.17
C GLN A 10 -11.91 -0.76 4.96
N VAL A 11 -10.64 -1.16 5.05
CA VAL A 11 -9.99 -1.97 4.03
C VAL A 11 -10.46 -3.41 4.20
N VAL A 12 -10.98 -4.02 3.12
CA VAL A 12 -11.46 -5.41 3.18
C VAL A 12 -10.30 -6.39 3.37
N PRO A 13 -10.55 -7.61 3.88
CA PRO A 13 -9.52 -8.63 4.03
C PRO A 13 -8.74 -8.86 2.73
N SER A 14 -7.43 -9.02 2.83
CA SER A 14 -6.58 -9.27 1.66
C SER A 14 -6.99 -10.53 0.93
N ARG A 15 -6.73 -10.59 -0.38
CA ARG A 15 -7.01 -11.80 -1.14
C ARG A 15 -6.04 -12.90 -0.79
N THR A 16 -6.50 -14.15 -0.82
CA THR A 16 -5.66 -15.30 -0.47
C THR A 16 -4.45 -15.48 -1.39
N ASP A 17 -4.55 -15.00 -2.62
CA ASP A 17 -3.52 -15.04 -3.64
C ASP A 17 -2.65 -13.77 -3.71
N SER A 18 -2.63 -12.91 -2.68
CA SER A 18 -1.83 -11.68 -2.65
C SER A 18 -0.61 -11.72 -1.72
N PHE A 19 0.33 -10.78 -1.90
CA PHE A 19 1.46 -10.61 -0.98
C PHE A 19 0.99 -10.24 0.43
N GLU A 20 -0.02 -9.38 0.58
CA GLU A 20 -0.55 -8.98 1.89
C GLU A 20 -1.07 -10.18 2.67
N ARG A 21 -1.60 -11.21 1.99
CA ARG A 21 -1.98 -12.45 2.67
C ARG A 21 -0.78 -13.20 3.23
N ILE A 22 0.33 -13.30 2.49
CA ILE A 22 1.57 -13.92 2.99
C ILE A 22 1.98 -13.25 4.29
N PHE A 23 2.08 -11.92 4.29
CA PHE A 23 2.56 -11.17 5.45
C PHE A 23 1.57 -11.26 6.62
N HIS A 24 0.27 -11.15 6.37
CA HIS A 24 -0.76 -11.32 7.40
C HIS A 24 -0.71 -12.71 8.06
N GLU A 25 -0.48 -13.77 7.28
CA GLU A 25 -0.38 -15.14 7.80
C GLU A 25 0.86 -15.38 8.66
N THR A 26 1.87 -14.51 8.61
CA THR A 26 3.02 -14.58 9.52
C THR A 26 2.66 -14.23 10.97
N GLN A 27 1.51 -13.57 11.19
CA GLN A 27 1.07 -13.04 12.49
C GLN A 27 2.07 -12.05 13.12
N LEU A 28 3.02 -11.54 12.33
CA LEU A 28 3.94 -10.50 12.77
C LEU A 28 3.20 -9.16 12.70
N PRO A 29 3.11 -8.40 13.80
CA PRO A 29 2.39 -7.12 13.80
C PRO A 29 3.08 -6.05 12.94
N ARG A 30 4.42 -6.16 12.80
CA ARG A 30 5.25 -5.27 11.98
C ARG A 30 6.53 -5.98 11.56
N ALA A 31 7.05 -5.66 10.38
CA ALA A 31 8.32 -6.17 9.90
C ALA A 31 9.01 -5.18 8.95
N LEU A 32 10.33 -5.27 8.87
CA LEU A 32 11.14 -4.65 7.82
C LEU A 32 11.89 -5.76 7.09
N ILE A 33 11.69 -5.85 5.78
CA ILE A 33 12.31 -6.85 4.92
C ILE A 33 13.26 -6.10 3.99
N ASP A 34 14.55 -6.41 4.10
CA ASP A 34 15.55 -5.94 3.14
C ASP A 34 15.59 -6.91 1.95
N LEU A 35 15.30 -6.39 0.76
CA LEU A 35 15.15 -7.14 -0.49
C LEU A 35 16.38 -6.97 -1.42
N ARG A 36 17.42 -6.27 -0.96
CA ARG A 36 18.68 -6.13 -1.68
C ARG A 36 19.43 -7.46 -1.68
N HIS A 37 20.16 -7.74 -2.77
CA HIS A 37 20.78 -9.05 -3.03
C HIS A 37 21.77 -9.54 -1.95
N SER A 38 22.29 -8.65 -1.10
CA SER A 38 23.42 -8.96 -0.21
C SER A 38 23.05 -9.54 1.16
N HIS A 39 21.78 -9.46 1.60
CA HIS A 39 21.44 -9.74 3.01
C HIS A 39 20.46 -10.89 3.22
N HIS A 40 19.45 -11.08 2.35
CA HIS A 40 18.39 -12.08 2.56
C HIS A 40 17.92 -12.75 1.26
N THR A 41 18.76 -13.60 0.68
CA THR A 41 18.46 -14.27 -0.60
C THR A 41 17.18 -15.11 -0.55
N ASP A 42 16.91 -15.88 0.52
CA ASP A 42 15.68 -16.70 0.61
C ASP A 42 14.40 -15.85 0.65
N ALA A 43 14.38 -14.77 1.42
CA ALA A 43 13.22 -13.86 1.47
C ALA A 43 13.00 -13.18 0.11
N ARG A 44 14.09 -12.75 -0.54
CA ARG A 44 14.05 -12.17 -1.87
C ARG A 44 13.50 -13.16 -2.89
N ASP A 45 14.07 -14.36 -2.95
CA ASP A 45 13.69 -15.41 -3.90
C ASP A 45 12.22 -15.82 -3.75
N ARG A 46 11.68 -15.79 -2.53
CA ARG A 46 10.25 -16.04 -2.25
C ARG A 46 9.34 -14.87 -2.67
N LEU A 47 9.86 -13.66 -2.75
CA LEU A 47 9.12 -12.44 -3.05
C LEU A 47 9.34 -11.94 -4.49
N THR A 48 10.24 -12.56 -5.25
CA THR A 48 10.46 -12.33 -6.69
C THR A 48 9.34 -12.91 -7.59
N PRO A 49 8.76 -14.10 -7.35
CA PRO A 49 7.69 -14.62 -8.19
C PRO A 49 6.49 -13.69 -8.26
N THR A 50 5.91 -13.54 -9.45
CA THR A 50 4.77 -12.65 -9.67
C THR A 50 3.55 -13.08 -8.87
N ARG A 51 3.00 -12.16 -8.07
CA ARG A 51 1.77 -12.33 -7.28
C ARG A 51 0.91 -11.07 -7.33
N LEU A 52 -0.32 -11.13 -6.82
CA LEU A 52 -1.12 -9.93 -6.64
C LEU A 52 -0.56 -9.06 -5.51
N GLU A 53 -0.49 -7.76 -5.76
CA GLU A 53 -0.18 -6.72 -4.78
C GLU A 53 -1.32 -5.71 -4.75
N ARG A 54 -1.66 -5.23 -3.55
CA ARG A 54 -2.71 -4.24 -3.31
C ARG A 54 -2.11 -2.83 -3.23
N ALA A 55 -2.52 -1.95 -4.15
CA ALA A 55 -2.27 -0.51 -4.06
C ALA A 55 -3.57 0.27 -3.98
N ILE A 56 -3.78 0.90 -2.82
CA ILE A 56 -4.88 1.83 -2.57
C ILE A 56 -4.29 3.24 -2.55
N GLY A 57 -4.59 4.02 -3.59
CA GLY A 57 -4.22 5.43 -3.67
C GLY A 57 -5.29 6.35 -3.05
N VAL A 58 -5.46 7.53 -3.65
CA VAL A 58 -6.37 8.59 -3.16
C VAL A 58 -7.83 8.13 -3.07
N ILE A 59 -8.27 7.28 -4.00
CA ILE A 59 -9.66 6.80 -4.06
C ILE A 59 -9.67 5.31 -3.80
N TYR A 60 -10.34 4.90 -2.74
CA TYR A 60 -10.58 3.49 -2.44
C TYR A 60 -11.99 3.03 -2.84
N ARG A 61 -12.07 1.93 -3.60
CA ARG A 61 -13.31 1.28 -4.08
C ARG A 61 -13.38 -0.19 -3.63
N PRO A 62 -13.92 -0.48 -2.43
CA PRO A 62 -13.94 -1.85 -1.90
C PRO A 62 -14.79 -2.81 -2.75
N GLU A 63 -15.86 -2.33 -3.38
CA GLU A 63 -16.79 -3.16 -4.17
C GLU A 63 -16.15 -3.71 -5.45
N SER A 64 -15.09 -3.08 -5.94
CA SER A 64 -14.33 -3.48 -7.12
C SER A 64 -12.83 -3.59 -6.85
N GLU A 65 -12.43 -3.89 -5.60
CA GLU A 65 -11.04 -3.83 -5.15
C GLU A 65 -10.10 -4.67 -6.02
N TYR A 66 -10.52 -5.89 -6.40
CA TYR A 66 -9.73 -6.74 -7.29
C TYR A 66 -9.32 -6.05 -8.59
N TYR A 67 -10.26 -5.36 -9.24
CA TYR A 67 -10.02 -4.72 -10.54
C TYR A 67 -9.39 -3.34 -10.41
N SER A 68 -9.64 -2.63 -9.31
CA SER A 68 -9.23 -1.23 -9.13
C SER A 68 -7.95 -1.05 -8.32
N HIS A 69 -7.60 -2.04 -7.49
CA HIS A 69 -6.55 -1.92 -6.48
C HIS A 69 -5.59 -3.11 -6.41
N TYR A 70 -5.81 -4.19 -7.17
CA TYR A 70 -4.81 -5.26 -7.30
C TYR A 70 -4.16 -5.27 -8.68
N PHE A 71 -2.87 -5.54 -8.70
CA PHE A 71 -2.07 -5.70 -9.90
C PHE A 71 -1.07 -6.84 -9.72
N LYS A 72 -0.59 -7.38 -10.83
CA LYS A 72 0.47 -8.38 -10.82
C LYS A 72 1.80 -7.67 -10.61
N ALA A 73 2.52 -8.07 -9.57
CA ALA A 73 3.76 -7.46 -9.13
C ALA A 73 4.79 -8.52 -8.77
N SER A 74 6.05 -8.11 -8.81
CA SER A 74 7.18 -8.85 -8.25
C SER A 74 7.79 -7.95 -7.18
N LEU A 75 7.55 -8.26 -5.91
CA LEU A 75 7.81 -7.33 -4.81
C LEU A 75 9.30 -7.01 -4.68
N ALA A 76 10.15 -8.03 -4.81
CA ALA A 76 11.61 -7.91 -4.74
C ALA A 76 12.28 -7.29 -5.98
N GLU A 77 11.54 -7.13 -7.08
CA GLU A 77 12.01 -6.40 -8.27
C GLU A 77 11.51 -4.94 -8.26
N GLN A 78 10.50 -4.61 -7.43
CA GLN A 78 9.96 -3.26 -7.31
C GLN A 78 10.59 -2.44 -6.20
N PHE A 79 10.98 -3.08 -5.10
CA PHE A 79 11.46 -2.40 -3.90
C PHE A 79 12.78 -2.98 -3.40
N ASP A 80 13.66 -2.09 -2.92
CA ASP A 80 14.86 -2.48 -2.17
C ASP A 80 14.54 -2.93 -0.74
N ALA A 81 13.44 -2.45 -0.17
CA ALA A 81 12.96 -2.84 1.15
C ALA A 81 11.43 -2.74 1.24
N TYR A 82 10.83 -3.59 2.06
CA TYR A 82 9.39 -3.62 2.30
C TYR A 82 9.09 -3.49 3.79
N VAL A 83 8.23 -2.53 4.15
CA VAL A 83 7.78 -2.31 5.52
C VAL A 83 6.35 -2.82 5.66
N TRP A 84 6.16 -3.76 6.58
CA TRP A 84 4.86 -4.37 6.85
C TRP A 84 4.28 -3.83 8.16
N PHE A 85 2.99 -3.53 8.12
CA PHE A 85 2.14 -3.32 9.29
C PHE A 85 0.87 -4.14 9.07
N ASP A 86 0.57 -5.03 10.01
CA ASP A 86 -0.59 -5.93 9.88
C ASP A 86 -1.93 -5.16 10.01
N GLU A 87 -1.95 -4.20 10.92
CA GLU A 87 -3.08 -3.33 11.16
C GLU A 87 -2.66 -1.86 11.01
N THR A 88 -3.57 -1.06 10.43
CA THR A 88 -3.40 0.38 10.26
C THR A 88 -4.67 1.10 10.66
N ILE A 89 -4.53 2.37 11.04
CA ILE A 89 -5.66 3.26 11.32
C ILE A 89 -5.58 4.49 10.41
N PRO A 90 -6.72 5.14 10.12
CA PRO A 90 -6.72 6.39 9.38
C PRO A 90 -5.83 7.44 10.06
N ILE A 91 -5.06 8.17 9.26
CA ILE A 91 -4.27 9.30 9.77
C ILE A 91 -5.20 10.43 10.23
N THR A 92 -4.76 11.20 11.23
CA THR A 92 -5.43 12.45 11.60
C THR A 92 -5.05 13.53 10.59
N PRO A 93 -6.02 14.15 9.89
CA PRO A 93 -5.71 15.24 8.98
C PRO A 93 -5.14 16.42 9.75
N LEU A 94 -4.18 17.12 9.15
CA LEU A 94 -3.69 18.38 9.71
C LEU A 94 -4.81 19.43 9.70
N PRO A 95 -4.82 20.40 10.63
CA PRO A 95 -5.76 21.50 10.60
C PRO A 95 -5.69 22.22 9.25
N SER A 96 -6.82 22.31 8.55
CA SER A 96 -6.90 23.00 7.27
C SER A 96 -7.17 24.48 7.49
N GLU A 97 -6.12 25.30 7.59
CA GLU A 97 -6.27 26.66 7.09
C GLU A 97 -6.33 26.54 5.57
N ARG A 98 -7.50 26.80 4.98
CA ARG A 98 -7.58 26.98 3.52
C ARG A 98 -6.73 28.22 3.21
N PRO A 99 -5.60 28.11 2.49
CA PRO A 99 -4.94 29.31 2.00
C PRO A 99 -5.92 29.91 0.99
N HIS A 100 -6.50 31.06 1.32
CA HIS A 100 -7.25 31.83 0.34
C HIS A 100 -6.29 32.22 -0.79
N GLY A 101 -6.39 31.57 -1.95
CA GLY A 101 -5.74 32.01 -3.19
C GLY A 101 -4.46 31.30 -3.62
N VAL A 102 -4.10 30.13 -3.07
CA VAL A 102 -2.97 29.35 -3.60
C VAL A 102 -3.51 28.24 -4.52
N PRO A 103 -3.12 28.19 -5.81
CA PRO A 103 -3.48 27.08 -6.69
C PRO A 103 -2.96 25.75 -6.13
N ASP A 104 -3.80 24.72 -6.15
CA ASP A 104 -3.46 23.34 -5.79
C ASP A 104 -2.31 22.84 -6.68
N THR A 105 -1.07 23.02 -6.21
CA THR A 105 0.16 22.54 -6.86
C THR A 105 0.89 21.52 -5.98
N TYR A 106 0.26 21.04 -4.91
CA TYR A 106 0.84 20.07 -3.99
C TYR A 106 0.30 18.65 -4.26
N PRO A 107 1.15 17.59 -4.30
CA PRO A 107 2.58 17.53 -4.02
C PRO A 107 3.47 17.52 -5.28
N PHE A 108 2.99 17.92 -6.45
CA PHE A 108 3.80 17.85 -7.67
C PHE A 108 4.89 18.92 -7.66
N GLY A 109 6.13 18.50 -7.48
CA GLY A 109 7.29 19.27 -7.90
C GLY A 109 7.32 19.36 -9.42
N VAL A 110 7.49 20.57 -9.95
CA VAL A 110 7.84 20.84 -11.35
C VAL A 110 9.03 20.02 -11.81
#